data_AF-A0A382HAY8-F1
#
_entry.id   AF-A0A382HAY8-F1
#
_cell.length_a   1.000
_cell.length_b   1.000
_cell.length_c   1.000
_cell.angle_alpha   90.00
_cell.angle_beta   90.00
_cell.angle_gamma   90.00
#
_symmetry.space_group_name_H-M   'P 1'
#
loop_
_entity.id
_entity.type
_entity.pdbx_description
1 polymer ?
#
loop_
_entity_poly.entity_id
_entity_poly.type
_entity_poly.pdbx_seq_one_letter_code
_entity_poly.pdbx_strand_id
1 'polypeptide(L)'
;MKPSTKRFPQVLSIRNIFFAALLIVPGQATAQEVKPADASDAVIEREFRQLLELDDKVHDEVDEWIRNNAKLAAKQVGIDPASLDLQVRQRLGEVGEAYDGFLNRHSGHVRARLAYGSFFSDINEID
;
A
#
# COMPACT_ATOMS: atom_id res chain seq x y z
N MET A 1 -7.69 -24.54 -37.67
CA MET A 1 -8.21 -24.94 -36.34
C MET A 1 -7.02 -25.11 -35.40
N LYS A 2 -6.84 -24.19 -34.45
CA LYS A 2 -6.00 -24.29 -33.24
C LYS A 2 -6.29 -23.05 -32.37
N PRO A 3 -6.99 -23.17 -31.23
CA PRO A 3 -7.19 -22.04 -30.33
C PRO A 3 -5.91 -21.79 -29.53
N SER A 4 -5.35 -20.59 -29.65
CA SER A 4 -4.26 -20.13 -28.79
C SER A 4 -4.86 -19.66 -27.47
N THR A 5 -4.79 -20.51 -26.46
CA THR A 5 -5.19 -20.18 -25.09
C THR A 5 -4.22 -19.18 -24.49
N LYS A 6 -4.59 -17.89 -24.48
CA LYS A 6 -3.92 -16.91 -23.62
C LYS A 6 -4.27 -17.27 -22.18
N ARG A 7 -3.25 -17.77 -21.48
CA ARG A 7 -3.27 -18.16 -20.08
C ARG A 7 -3.44 -16.90 -19.23
N PHE A 8 -4.58 -16.76 -18.57
CA PHE A 8 -4.79 -15.73 -17.54
C PHE A 8 -3.78 -15.94 -16.40
N PRO A 9 -3.01 -14.91 -15.98
CA PRO A 9 -2.25 -15.01 -14.76
C PRO A 9 -3.19 -15.02 -13.56
N GLN A 10 -2.74 -15.78 -12.57
CA GLN A 10 -3.45 -16.24 -11.40
C GLN A 10 -3.64 -15.09 -10.40
N VAL A 11 -4.75 -15.11 -9.68
CA VAL A 11 -5.07 -14.24 -8.55
C VAL A 11 -3.97 -14.36 -7.50
N LEU A 12 -3.17 -13.31 -7.33
CA LEU A 12 -2.12 -13.24 -6.30
C LEU A 12 -2.77 -12.83 -4.98
N SER A 13 -3.31 -13.81 -4.27
CA SER A 13 -3.78 -13.63 -2.90
C SER A 13 -2.57 -13.70 -1.95
N ILE A 14 -1.90 -12.57 -1.69
CA ILE A 14 -0.94 -12.49 -0.59
C ILE A 14 -1.72 -12.25 0.71
N ARG A 15 -2.13 -13.35 1.36
CA ARG A 15 -2.46 -13.35 2.80
C ARG A 15 -1.56 -14.38 3.48
N ASN A 16 -1.14 -14.02 4.70
CA ASN A 16 -0.30 -14.74 5.67
C ASN A 16 1.21 -14.64 5.38
N ILE A 17 2.07 -14.30 6.35
CA ILE A 17 2.39 -15.15 7.51
C ILE A 17 3.02 -14.34 8.68
N PHE A 18 2.40 -14.50 9.86
CA PHE A 18 2.97 -14.65 11.23
C PHE A 18 4.13 -13.75 11.72
N PHE A 19 3.83 -12.89 12.70
CA PHE A 19 4.82 -12.47 13.71
C PHE A 19 4.57 -13.22 15.02
N ALA A 20 5.59 -13.98 15.40
CA ALA A 20 5.63 -14.87 16.55
C ALA A 20 5.46 -14.12 17.88
N ALA A 21 4.77 -14.78 18.81
CA ALA A 21 4.61 -14.38 20.19
C ALA A 21 5.97 -14.24 20.89
N LEU A 22 6.26 -13.04 21.42
CA LEU A 22 7.40 -12.79 22.28
C LEU A 22 6.93 -12.74 23.74
N LEU A 23 7.60 -13.54 24.56
CA LEU A 23 7.35 -13.78 25.98
C LEU A 23 7.42 -12.48 26.80
N ILE A 24 6.35 -12.16 27.54
CA ILE A 24 6.32 -11.05 28.50
C ILE A 24 6.99 -11.51 29.79
N VAL A 25 8.15 -10.93 30.11
CA VAL A 25 8.70 -10.90 31.47
C VAL A 25 7.95 -9.80 32.25
N PRO A 26 7.26 -10.09 33.37
CA PRO A 26 6.66 -9.04 34.18
C PRO A 26 7.74 -8.45 35.09
N GLY A 27 8.21 -7.24 34.78
CA GLY A 27 9.22 -6.59 35.60
C GLY A 27 9.28 -5.10 35.36
N GLN A 28 8.97 -4.35 36.41
CA GLN A 28 9.30 -2.93 36.65
C GLN A 28 8.34 -1.92 36.01
N ALA A 29 7.25 -1.63 36.73
CA ALA A 29 6.57 -0.35 36.63
C ALA A 29 7.48 0.75 37.21
N THR A 30 8.39 1.27 36.39
CA THR A 30 8.98 2.59 36.64
C THR A 30 8.00 3.60 36.10
N ALA A 31 7.44 4.45 36.98
CA ALA A 31 6.74 5.66 36.59
C ALA A 31 7.70 6.50 35.74
N GLN A 32 7.54 6.44 34.41
CA GLN A 32 8.30 7.25 33.49
C GLN A 32 7.68 8.65 33.50
N GLU A 33 8.49 9.61 33.93
CA GLU A 33 8.30 11.03 33.70
C GLU A 33 8.12 11.22 32.19
N VAL A 34 6.91 11.60 31.77
CA VAL A 34 6.53 11.69 30.35
C VAL A 34 7.37 12.78 29.71
N LYS A 35 8.38 12.36 28.96
CA LYS A 35 9.30 13.23 28.24
C LYS A 35 8.53 13.82 27.05
N PRO A 36 8.69 15.11 26.71
CA PRO A 36 7.99 15.75 25.59
C PRO A 36 8.24 15.11 24.20
N ALA A 37 9.21 14.18 24.09
CA ALA A 37 9.43 13.36 22.89
C ALA A 37 8.28 12.38 22.59
N ASP A 38 7.57 11.91 23.61
CA ASP A 38 6.51 10.90 23.41
C ASP A 38 5.29 11.51 22.67
N ALA A 39 5.03 12.80 22.87
CA ALA A 39 3.95 13.51 22.20
C ALA A 39 4.26 13.79 20.71
N SER A 40 5.52 14.10 20.37
CA SER A 40 5.93 14.27 18.97
C SER A 40 5.88 12.95 18.21
N ASP A 41 6.36 11.87 18.83
CA ASP A 41 6.38 10.55 18.19
C ASP A 41 4.96 10.03 17.95
N ALA A 42 4.03 10.27 18.89
CA ALA A 42 2.63 9.92 18.71
C ALA A 42 1.95 10.70 17.56
N VAL A 43 2.35 11.95 17.32
CA VAL A 43 1.87 12.76 16.19
C VAL A 43 2.40 12.20 14.87
N ILE A 44 3.70 11.89 14.80
CA ILE A 44 4.33 11.30 13.62
C ILE A 44 3.69 9.95 13.27
N GLU A 45 3.48 9.09 14.27
CA GLU A 45 2.85 7.79 14.06
C GLU A 45 1.38 7.91 13.64
N ARG A 46 0.68 8.98 14.03
CA ARG A 46 -0.68 9.26 13.53
C ARG A 46 -0.65 9.67 12.07
N GLU A 47 0.26 10.57 11.68
CA GLU A 47 0.46 10.93 10.26
C GLU A 47 0.82 9.71 9.42
N PHE A 48 1.68 8.83 9.94
CA PHE A 48 2.04 7.59 9.26
C PHE A 48 0.84 6.66 9.07
N ARG A 49 -0.03 6.51 10.08
CA ARG A 49 -1.26 5.71 9.92
C ARG A 49 -2.19 6.27 8.85
N GLN A 50 -2.35 7.59 8.77
CA GLN A 50 -3.16 8.22 7.74
C GLN A 50 -2.58 7.99 6.33
N LEU A 51 -1.26 7.94 6.21
CA LEU A 51 -0.59 7.57 4.96
C LEU A 51 -0.88 6.12 4.57
N LEU A 52 -0.81 5.17 5.51
CA LEU A 52 -1.16 3.77 5.24
C LEU A 52 -2.64 3.60 4.88
N GLU A 53 -3.55 4.33 5.54
CA GLU A 53 -4.98 4.33 5.21
C GLU A 53 -5.24 4.85 3.78
N LEU A 54 -4.48 5.86 3.33
CA LEU A 54 -4.55 6.35 1.95
C LEU A 54 -4.05 5.30 0.96
N ASP A 55 -2.93 4.65 1.29
CA ASP A 55 -2.30 3.59 0.49
C ASP A 55 -3.27 2.42 0.28
N ASP A 56 -3.83 1.88 1.36
CA ASP A 56 -4.83 0.80 1.33
C ASP A 56 -6.06 1.20 0.50
N LYS A 57 -6.60 2.40 0.74
CA LYS A 57 -7.78 2.90 0.03
C LYS A 57 -7.55 3.02 -1.47
N VAL A 58 -6.39 3.52 -1.87
CA VAL A 58 -6.05 3.66 -3.30
C VAL A 58 -5.88 2.30 -3.96
N HIS A 59 -5.24 1.34 -3.29
CA HIS A 59 -5.14 -0.02 -3.80
C HIS A 59 -6.51 -0.66 -3.98
N ASP A 60 -7.42 -0.53 -3.00
CA ASP A 60 -8.80 -1.02 -3.10
C ASP A 60 -9.57 -0.40 -4.29
N GLU A 61 -9.39 0.90 -4.53
CA GLU A 61 -9.99 1.62 -5.67
C GLU A 61 -9.46 1.10 -7.01
N VAL A 62 -8.14 0.96 -7.14
CA VAL A 62 -7.48 0.41 -8.34
C VAL A 62 -7.98 -1.00 -8.64
N ASP A 63 -8.05 -1.83 -7.61
CA ASP A 63 -8.56 -3.19 -7.66
C ASP A 63 -10.01 -3.24 -8.19
N GLU A 64 -10.85 -2.33 -7.70
CA GLU A 64 -12.23 -2.18 -8.16
C GLU A 64 -12.28 -1.76 -9.62
N TRP A 65 -11.47 -0.78 -10.04
CA TRP A 65 -11.43 -0.33 -11.44
C TRP A 65 -11.05 -1.47 -12.38
N ILE A 66 -10.02 -2.25 -12.03
CA ILE A 66 -9.57 -3.40 -12.82
C ILE A 66 -10.68 -4.44 -12.93
N ARG A 67 -11.31 -4.82 -11.81
CA ARG A 67 -12.42 -5.80 -11.79
C ARG A 67 -13.62 -5.30 -12.61
N ASN A 68 -13.97 -4.03 -12.48
CA ASN A 68 -15.12 -3.45 -13.18
C ASN A 68 -14.83 -3.33 -14.67
N ASN A 69 -13.63 -2.89 -15.07
CA ASN A 69 -13.26 -2.82 -16.48
C ASN A 69 -13.23 -4.21 -17.12
N ALA A 70 -12.77 -5.24 -16.42
CA ALA A 70 -12.81 -6.62 -16.92
C ALA A 70 -14.25 -7.09 -17.22
N LYS A 71 -15.22 -6.76 -16.35
CA LYS A 71 -16.65 -7.06 -16.57
C LYS A 71 -17.22 -6.30 -17.77
N LEU A 72 -16.81 -5.04 -17.96
CA LEU A 72 -17.27 -4.20 -19.08
C LEU A 72 -16.61 -4.59 -20.40
N ALA A 73 -15.33 -4.98 -20.39
CA ALA A 73 -14.60 -5.46 -21.56
C ALA A 73 -15.21 -6.75 -22.11
N ALA A 74 -15.70 -7.65 -21.24
CA ALA A 74 -16.47 -8.83 -21.66
C ALA A 74 -17.75 -8.48 -22.45
N LYS A 75 -18.27 -7.27 -22.25
CA LYS A 75 -19.42 -6.69 -22.97
C LYS A 75 -19.02 -5.73 -24.09
N GLN A 76 -17.72 -5.61 -24.39
CA GLN A 76 -17.15 -4.70 -25.39
C GLN A 76 -17.44 -3.21 -25.12
N VAL A 77 -17.69 -2.83 -23.86
CA VAL A 77 -17.96 -1.44 -23.42
C VAL A 77 -17.00 -0.95 -22.34
N GLY A 78 -15.93 -1.71 -22.06
CA GLY A 78 -14.86 -1.29 -21.16
C GLY A 78 -13.99 -0.19 -21.78
N ILE A 79 -13.24 0.52 -20.95
CA ILE A 79 -12.18 1.41 -21.43
C ILE A 79 -11.01 0.57 -21.95
N ASP A 80 -10.25 1.14 -22.88
CA ASP A 80 -9.09 0.45 -23.43
C ASP A 80 -8.02 0.24 -22.34
N PRO A 81 -7.21 -0.83 -22.45
CA PRO A 81 -6.21 -1.15 -21.43
C PRO A 81 -5.19 -0.04 -21.15
N ALA A 82 -4.79 0.74 -22.15
CA ALA A 82 -3.79 1.79 -21.98
C ALA A 82 -4.35 2.99 -21.19
N SER A 83 -5.62 3.34 -21.42
CA SER A 83 -6.31 4.35 -20.62
C SER A 83 -6.50 3.92 -19.17
N LEU A 84 -6.87 2.66 -18.92
CA LEU A 84 -6.99 2.14 -17.55
C LEU A 84 -5.64 2.18 -16.83
N ASP A 85 -4.59 1.75 -17.51
CA ASP A 85 -3.23 1.71 -16.99
C ASP A 85 -2.70 3.12 -16.66
N LEU A 86 -2.95 4.11 -17.53
CA LEU A 86 -2.66 5.51 -17.22
C LEU A 86 -3.43 6.01 -15.99
N GLN A 87 -4.72 5.68 -15.88
CA GLN A 87 -5.55 6.07 -14.73
C GLN A 87 -5.03 5.46 -13.42
N VAL A 88 -4.66 4.18 -13.44
CA VAL A 88 -4.09 3.47 -12.28
C VAL A 88 -2.76 4.12 -11.86
N ARG A 89 -1.85 4.38 -12.80
CA ARG A 89 -0.57 5.04 -12.49
C ARG A 89 -0.75 6.43 -11.89
N GLN A 90 -1.65 7.23 -12.44
CA GLN A 90 -1.94 8.56 -11.89
C GLN A 90 -2.43 8.46 -10.45
N ARG A 91 -3.32 7.50 -10.18
CA ARG A 91 -3.89 7.31 -8.85
C ARG A 91 -2.87 6.82 -7.82
N LEU A 92 -2.04 5.84 -8.19
CA LEU A 92 -0.94 5.36 -7.34
C LEU A 92 0.13 6.43 -7.16
N GLY A 93 0.35 7.30 -8.14
CA GLY A 93 1.25 8.45 -8.04
C GLY A 93 0.93 9.36 -6.85
N GLU A 94 -0.34 9.57 -6.52
CA GLU A 94 -0.76 10.35 -5.34
C GLU A 94 -0.25 9.74 -4.03
N VAL A 95 -0.20 8.40 -3.93
CA VAL A 95 0.35 7.69 -2.77
C VAL A 95 1.86 7.87 -2.70
N GLY A 96 2.54 7.77 -3.85
CA GLY A 96 3.97 8.03 -3.95
C GLY A 96 4.34 9.43 -3.46
N GLU A 97 3.62 10.45 -3.91
CA GLU A 97 3.81 11.83 -3.45
C GLU A 97 3.55 11.99 -1.94
N ALA A 98 2.57 11.27 -1.39
CA ALA A 98 2.28 11.28 0.04
C ALA A 98 3.42 10.65 0.88
N TYR A 99 4.00 9.53 0.41
CA TYR A 99 5.19 8.94 1.01
C TYR A 99 6.40 9.87 0.95
N ASP A 100 6.66 10.49 -0.22
CA ASP A 100 7.74 11.47 -0.38
C ASP A 100 7.55 12.66 0.57
N GLY A 101 6.34 13.20 0.64
CA GLY A 101 5.99 14.27 1.57
C GLY A 101 6.25 13.90 3.02
N PHE A 102 5.83 12.70 3.44
CA PHE A 102 6.06 12.20 4.79
C PHE A 102 7.56 12.01 5.09
N LEU A 103 8.30 11.35 4.20
CA LEU A 103 9.73 11.05 4.38
C LEU A 103 10.61 12.31 4.28
N ASN A 104 10.18 13.35 3.56
CA ASN A 104 10.85 14.64 3.56
C ASN A 104 10.80 15.31 4.95
N ARG A 105 9.70 15.13 5.69
CA ARG A 105 9.55 15.66 7.06
C ARG A 105 10.15 14.73 8.12
N HIS A 106 10.02 13.42 7.90
CA HIS A 106 10.32 12.37 8.88
C HIS A 106 11.33 11.38 8.30
N SER A 107 12.46 11.89 7.83
CA SER A 107 13.42 11.10 7.05
C SER A 107 13.93 9.87 7.79
N GLY A 108 14.05 9.90 9.12
CA GLY A 108 14.48 8.77 9.95
C GLY A 108 13.41 7.69 10.21
N HIS A 109 12.19 7.84 9.71
CA HIS A 109 11.07 6.94 10.04
C HIS A 109 11.19 5.60 9.29
N VAL A 110 11.82 4.61 9.95
CA VAL A 110 12.17 3.31 9.35
C VAL A 110 10.95 2.59 8.76
N ARG A 111 9.82 2.57 9.48
CA ARG A 111 8.60 1.88 9.01
C ARG A 111 8.03 2.51 7.74
N ALA A 112 8.15 3.82 7.58
CA ALA A 112 7.68 4.49 6.37
C ALA A 112 8.59 4.20 5.18
N ARG A 113 9.91 4.12 5.37
CA ARG A 113 10.84 3.70 4.31
C ARG A 113 10.58 2.27 3.84
N LEU A 114 10.31 1.35 4.78
CA LEU A 114 9.98 -0.03 4.45
C LEU A 114 8.67 -0.13 3.68
N ALA A 115 7.63 0.56 4.14
CA ALA A 115 6.34 0.60 3.45
C ALA A 115 6.48 1.21 2.04
N TYR A 116 7.20 2.34 1.91
CA TYR A 116 7.44 2.96 0.61
C TYR A 116 8.25 2.06 -0.34
N GLY A 117 9.21 1.29 0.17
CA GLY A 117 9.94 0.30 -0.63
C GLY A 117 9.03 -0.81 -1.15
N SER A 118 8.07 -1.29 -0.34
CA SER A 118 7.06 -2.27 -0.78
C SER A 118 6.18 -1.68 -1.87
N PHE A 119 5.61 -0.50 -1.62
CA PHE A 119 4.80 0.25 -2.58
C PHE A 119 5.52 0.41 -3.93
N PHE A 120 6.79 0.83 -3.90
CA PHE A 120 7.59 1.00 -5.11
C PHE A 120 7.82 -0.33 -5.84
N SER A 121 8.02 -1.42 -5.12
CA SER A 121 8.13 -2.75 -5.73
C SER A 121 6.83 -3.13 -6.45
N ASP A 122 5.69 -2.93 -5.80
CA ASP A 122 4.37 -3.31 -6.33
C ASP A 122 4.02 -2.53 -7.60
N ILE A 123 4.29 -1.21 -7.64
CA ILE A 123 4.02 -0.41 -8.84
C ILE A 123 4.95 -0.74 -10.02
N ASN A 124 6.18 -1.20 -9.76
CA ASN A 124 7.09 -1.61 -10.83
C ASN A 124 6.73 -2.98 -11.42
N GLU A 125 5.96 -3.81 -10.71
CA GLU A 125 5.41 -5.06 -11.27
C GLU A 125 4.25 -4.81 -12.25
N ILE A 126 3.73 -3.58 -12.31
CA ILE A 126 2.67 -3.18 -13.26
C ILE A 126 3.24 -2.94 -14.68
N ASP A 127 4.55 -2.64 -14.80
CA ASP A 127 5.27 -2.42 -16.08
C ASP A 127 5.71 -3.73 -16.78
#